data_AF-N9DEP1-F1
#
_entry.id   AF-N9DEP1-F1
#
_cell.length_a   1.000
_cell.length_b   1.000
_cell.length_c   1.000
_cell.angle_alpha   90.00
_cell.angle_beta   90.00
_cell.angle_gamma   90.00
#
_symmetry.space_group_name_H-M   'P 1'
#
loop_
_entity.id
_entity.type
_entity.pdbx_description
1 polymer ?
#
loop_
_entity_poly.entity_id
_entity_poly.type
_entity_poly.pdbx_seq_one_letter_code
_entity_poly.pdbx_strand_id
1 'polypeptide(L)'
;MSEFPNSNRRKFLAIGTALAAGTLLSGCNDNDQQQEISNQEPINDSNLLTQIEAKMNLQLGDAKLASIVSPIILDCCFNWELPQIKANQINSIIGYAFGNRPNEQSGNTSSNGGNQAAMPDPGPMNEALADTIYSIYKLKPVKIYAQWEIARFLTSKYHLEKDVLTSIEPIIASDGTIIYLSTDDVANTIIKISGGASALGNAAIVGHRDHAKRCILTSQLRGIQAAVVQEIPLPMIYDEQSGQPWTRSRDLYLIHDIYAQLYTKTILLTKQAYPQG
;
A
#
# COMPACT_ATOMS: atom_id res chain seq x y z
N MET A 1 16.15 30.50 20.39
CA MET A 1 16.81 29.66 21.39
C MET A 1 15.85 29.49 22.56
N SER A 2 15.18 28.34 22.61
CA SER A 2 14.32 27.93 23.72
C SER A 2 14.52 26.43 23.91
N GLU A 3 15.05 26.08 25.08
CA GLU A 3 15.42 24.73 25.49
C GLU A 3 14.18 23.85 25.70
N PHE A 4 14.19 22.64 25.16
CA PHE A 4 13.24 21.58 25.53
C PHE A 4 13.80 20.76 26.70
N PRO A 5 13.01 20.44 27.72
CA PRO A 5 13.49 19.70 28.88
C PRO A 5 13.74 18.21 28.57
N ASN A 6 14.85 17.72 29.13
CA ASN A 6 15.29 16.33 29.14
C ASN A 6 14.19 15.36 29.61
N SER A 7 13.80 14.42 28.73
CA SER A 7 12.97 13.27 29.08
C SER A 7 13.77 11.97 28.92
N ASN A 8 14.12 11.40 30.08
CA ASN A 8 14.53 10.02 30.39
C ASN A 8 14.58 9.01 29.21
N ARG A 9 15.76 8.84 28.60
CA ARG A 9 16.10 7.64 27.82
C ARG A 9 16.43 6.49 28.78
N ARG A 10 15.53 5.52 28.88
CA ARG A 10 15.80 4.24 29.56
C ARG A 10 16.87 3.47 28.77
N LYS A 11 17.95 3.14 29.46
CA LYS A 11 19.04 2.27 29.01
C LYS A 11 18.48 0.86 28.76
N PHE A 12 18.64 0.35 27.55
CA PHE A 12 18.52 -1.09 27.28
C PHE A 12 19.70 -1.79 27.94
N LEU A 13 19.45 -2.52 29.03
CA LEU A 13 20.40 -3.44 29.63
C LEU A 13 20.36 -4.75 28.83
N ALA A 14 21.46 -5.04 28.15
CA ALA A 14 21.77 -6.38 27.69
C ALA A 14 22.06 -7.26 28.91
N ILE A 15 21.29 -8.33 29.10
CA ILE A 15 21.59 -9.39 30.05
C ILE A 15 21.35 -10.72 29.35
N GLY A 16 22.42 -11.51 29.25
CA GLY A 16 22.34 -12.91 28.85
C GLY A 16 23.66 -13.49 28.36
N THR A 17 24.70 -13.54 29.21
CA THR A 17 25.83 -14.45 29.02
C THR A 17 26.02 -15.32 30.26
N ALA A 18 25.95 -16.64 30.08
CA ALA A 18 26.64 -17.67 30.87
C ALA A 18 26.72 -18.92 29.96
N LEU A 19 27.85 -19.14 29.29
CA LEU A 19 29.07 -19.86 29.74
C LEU A 19 29.06 -21.35 29.32
N ALA A 20 29.88 -21.67 28.32
CA ALA A 20 30.70 -22.88 28.34
C ALA A 20 32.08 -22.50 27.79
N ALA A 21 33.05 -22.44 28.69
CA ALA A 21 34.46 -22.25 28.38
C ALA A 21 35.07 -23.61 28.00
N GLY A 22 35.78 -23.63 26.87
CA GLY A 22 36.61 -24.74 26.42
C GLY A 22 37.72 -24.25 25.50
N THR A 23 38.85 -23.84 26.07
CA THR A 23 40.17 -23.71 25.43
C THR A 23 40.74 -25.11 25.15
N LEU A 24 41.46 -25.50 24.08
CA LEU A 24 42.19 -24.88 22.97
C LEU A 24 42.39 -25.97 21.89
N LEU A 25 42.52 -25.61 20.61
CA LEU A 25 43.69 -25.91 19.75
C LEU A 25 43.41 -25.50 18.28
N SER A 26 44.45 -24.92 17.67
CA SER A 26 44.48 -24.31 16.34
C SER A 26 43.93 -25.17 15.20
N GLY A 27 43.21 -24.52 14.30
CA GLY A 27 43.00 -24.95 12.93
C GLY A 27 42.33 -23.84 12.15
N CYS A 28 43.05 -23.20 11.21
CA CYS A 28 42.47 -22.26 10.27
C CYS A 28 41.34 -22.97 9.50
N ASN A 29 40.10 -22.50 9.63
CA ASN A 29 39.02 -22.93 8.76
C ASN A 29 38.00 -21.79 8.62
N ASP A 30 37.97 -21.18 7.44
CA ASP A 30 37.08 -20.09 7.03
C ASP A 30 35.61 -20.54 6.82
N ASN A 31 35.10 -21.44 7.67
CA ASN A 31 33.77 -22.05 7.51
C ASN A 31 32.71 -21.58 8.53
N ASP A 32 33.08 -20.78 9.54
CA ASP A 32 32.16 -20.40 10.63
C ASP A 32 31.07 -19.40 10.21
N GLN A 33 31.25 -18.65 9.12
CA GLN A 33 30.20 -17.75 8.61
C GLN A 33 29.07 -18.46 7.86
N GLN A 34 29.26 -19.71 7.43
CA GLN A 34 28.23 -20.48 6.72
C GLN A 34 27.37 -21.34 7.66
N GLN A 35 27.82 -21.63 8.88
CA GLN A 35 27.05 -22.42 9.85
C GLN A 35 26.03 -21.59 10.65
N GLU A 36 26.30 -20.30 10.93
CA GLU A 36 25.35 -19.44 11.69
C GLU A 36 24.06 -19.11 10.93
N ILE A 37 24.06 -19.18 9.59
CA ILE A 37 22.88 -18.90 8.76
C ILE A 37 21.88 -20.08 8.76
N SER A 38 22.33 -21.28 9.14
CA SER A 38 21.53 -22.52 9.05
C SER A 38 20.73 -22.90 10.31
N ASN A 39 20.95 -22.21 11.43
CA ASN A 39 20.32 -22.50 12.73
C ASN A 39 19.30 -21.45 13.19
N GLN A 40 18.93 -20.49 12.34
CA GLN A 40 17.83 -19.59 12.69
C GLN A 40 16.51 -20.34 12.52
N GLU A 41 15.74 -20.44 13.60
CA GLU A 41 14.34 -20.88 13.49
C GLU A 41 13.66 -20.06 12.38
N PRO A 42 12.90 -20.71 11.48
CA PRO A 42 12.19 -19.98 10.45
C PRO A 42 11.30 -18.92 11.10
N ILE A 43 11.34 -17.70 10.54
CA ILE A 43 10.43 -16.64 10.95
C ILE A 43 9.00 -17.18 10.77
N ASN A 44 8.28 -17.28 11.87
CA ASN A 44 6.95 -17.86 11.93
C ASN A 44 5.98 -16.81 12.50
N ASP A 45 4.96 -16.47 11.71
CA ASP A 45 3.92 -15.52 12.08
C ASP A 45 3.22 -15.90 13.39
N SER A 46 3.06 -17.20 13.70
CA SER A 46 2.47 -17.65 14.97
C SER A 46 3.35 -17.31 16.17
N ASN A 47 4.67 -17.45 16.03
CA ASN A 47 5.63 -17.10 17.08
C ASN A 47 5.69 -15.58 17.25
N LEU A 48 5.69 -14.84 16.14
CA LEU A 48 5.68 -13.38 16.17
C LEU A 48 4.38 -12.83 16.77
N LEU A 49 3.21 -13.37 16.40
CA LEU A 49 1.92 -12.99 16.96
C LEU A 49 1.89 -13.17 18.48
N THR A 50 2.34 -14.34 18.95
CA THR A 50 2.42 -14.65 20.39
C THR A 50 3.28 -13.62 21.14
N GLN A 51 4.41 -13.22 20.55
CA GLN A 51 5.30 -12.20 21.15
C GLN A 51 4.68 -10.81 21.14
N ILE A 52 3.99 -10.42 20.05
CA ILE A 52 3.27 -9.14 19.98
C ILE A 52 2.16 -9.11 21.04
N GLU A 53 1.35 -10.17 21.15
CA GLU A 53 0.28 -10.26 22.14
C GLU A 53 0.81 -10.16 23.57
N ALA A 54 1.86 -10.92 23.90
CA ALA A 54 2.49 -10.88 25.22
C ALA A 54 3.01 -9.47 25.55
N LYS A 55 3.66 -8.81 24.58
CA LYS A 55 4.17 -7.46 24.76
C LYS A 55 3.04 -6.44 24.93
N MET A 56 1.98 -6.54 24.13
CA MET A 56 0.81 -5.67 24.19
C MET A 56 0.09 -5.83 25.53
N ASN A 57 -0.15 -7.07 25.99
CA ASN A 57 -0.73 -7.33 27.30
C ASN A 57 0.12 -6.73 28.43
N LEU A 58 1.45 -6.87 28.35
CA LEU A 58 2.35 -6.27 29.32
C LEU A 58 2.28 -4.73 29.35
N GLN A 59 2.05 -4.08 28.21
CA GLN A 59 1.94 -2.61 28.14
C GLN A 59 0.56 -2.08 28.51
N LEU A 60 -0.51 -2.82 28.17
CA LEU A 60 -1.88 -2.35 28.29
C LEU A 60 -2.61 -2.91 29.53
N GLY A 61 -2.13 -4.01 30.10
CA GLY A 61 -2.78 -4.71 31.21
C GLY A 61 -4.10 -5.40 30.84
N ASP A 62 -4.35 -5.62 29.54
CA ASP A 62 -5.58 -6.20 29.02
C ASP A 62 -5.27 -7.26 27.95
N ALA A 63 -5.34 -8.52 28.36
CA ALA A 63 -5.05 -9.66 27.50
C ALA A 63 -6.08 -9.84 26.37
N LYS A 64 -7.33 -9.46 26.62
CA LYS A 64 -8.40 -9.55 25.62
C LYS A 64 -8.20 -8.47 24.55
N LEU A 65 -7.88 -7.26 24.95
CA LEU A 65 -7.54 -6.19 24.01
C LEU A 65 -6.28 -6.54 23.20
N ALA A 66 -5.26 -7.11 23.86
CA ALA A 66 -4.04 -7.54 23.19
C ALA A 66 -4.30 -8.57 22.08
N SER A 67 -5.13 -9.59 22.31
CA SER A 67 -5.46 -10.58 21.29
C SER A 67 -6.33 -10.05 20.15
N ILE A 68 -7.09 -8.97 20.38
CA ILE A 68 -7.87 -8.29 19.33
C ILE A 68 -6.96 -7.43 18.43
N VAL A 69 -6.04 -6.66 19.03
CA VAL A 69 -5.24 -5.66 18.30
C VAL A 69 -4.03 -6.29 17.60
N SER A 70 -3.40 -7.31 18.20
CA SER A 70 -2.15 -7.89 17.70
C SER A 70 -2.24 -8.48 16.29
N PRO A 71 -3.31 -9.19 15.89
CA PRO A 71 -3.48 -9.64 14.52
C PRO A 71 -3.55 -8.49 13.49
N ILE A 72 -4.13 -7.35 13.87
CA ILE A 72 -4.20 -6.16 12.99
C ILE A 72 -2.80 -5.55 12.82
N ILE A 73 -2.03 -5.47 13.91
CA ILE A 73 -0.63 -5.00 13.85
C ILE A 73 0.19 -5.94 12.97
N LEU A 74 0.08 -7.25 13.17
CA LEU A 74 0.78 -8.24 12.37
C LEU A 74 0.43 -8.09 10.88
N ASP A 75 -0.86 -8.00 10.55
CA ASP A 75 -1.34 -7.82 9.18
C ASP A 75 -0.81 -6.53 8.55
N CYS A 76 -0.95 -5.38 9.21
CA CYS A 76 -0.56 -4.08 8.63
C CYS A 76 0.96 -3.86 8.58
N CYS A 77 1.72 -4.40 9.53
CA CYS A 77 3.13 -4.08 9.70
C CYS A 77 4.09 -5.19 9.24
N PHE A 78 3.60 -6.42 9.06
CA PHE A 78 4.46 -7.58 8.75
C PHE A 78 3.98 -8.42 7.56
N ASN A 79 2.73 -8.24 7.10
CA ASN A 79 2.18 -9.00 5.96
C ASN A 79 1.96 -8.12 4.71
N TRP A 80 2.69 -8.40 3.62
CA TRP A 80 2.51 -7.73 2.32
C TRP A 80 1.89 -8.63 1.25
N GLU A 81 1.35 -9.79 1.63
CA GLU A 81 0.61 -10.66 0.72
C GLU A 81 -0.64 -9.97 0.18
N LEU A 82 -0.95 -10.28 -1.07
CA LEU A 82 -2.06 -9.69 -1.81
C LEU A 82 -3.01 -10.83 -2.20
N PRO A 83 -4.34 -10.70 -1.98
CA PRO A 83 -5.31 -11.61 -2.56
C PRO A 83 -5.12 -11.68 -4.08
N GLN A 84 -5.02 -12.90 -4.62
CA GLN A 84 -4.78 -13.13 -6.05
C GLN A 84 -6.00 -13.74 -6.74
N ILE A 85 -6.14 -13.43 -8.03
CA ILE A 85 -7.14 -14.01 -8.92
C ILE A 85 -6.50 -14.31 -10.29
N LYS A 86 -6.96 -15.35 -10.98
CA LYS A 86 -6.52 -15.61 -12.36
C LYS A 86 -7.10 -14.58 -13.32
N ALA A 87 -6.32 -14.17 -14.32
CA ALA A 87 -6.75 -13.22 -15.33
C ALA A 87 -8.06 -13.65 -16.02
N ASN A 88 -8.27 -14.95 -16.27
CA ASN A 88 -9.48 -15.44 -16.91
C ASN A 88 -10.76 -15.30 -16.05
N GLN A 89 -10.66 -14.96 -14.77
CA GLN A 89 -11.80 -14.81 -13.84
C GLN A 89 -12.22 -13.36 -13.60
N ILE A 90 -11.48 -12.36 -14.10
CA ILE A 90 -11.77 -10.94 -13.85
C ILE A 90 -12.90 -10.41 -14.74
N ASN A 91 -13.63 -9.40 -14.31
CA ASN A 91 -14.71 -8.75 -15.07
C ASN A 91 -14.42 -7.28 -15.35
N SER A 92 -13.49 -6.68 -14.62
CA SER A 92 -13.04 -5.31 -14.78
C SER A 92 -11.59 -5.16 -14.32
N ILE A 93 -10.93 -4.10 -14.76
CA ILE A 93 -9.61 -3.68 -14.27
C ILE A 93 -9.75 -2.29 -13.65
N ILE A 94 -9.20 -2.11 -12.44
CA ILE A 94 -9.18 -0.83 -11.72
C ILE A 94 -7.74 -0.40 -11.48
N GLY A 95 -7.35 0.74 -12.04
CA GLY A 95 -6.02 1.34 -11.90
C GLY A 95 -5.98 2.50 -10.92
N TYR A 96 -5.23 2.35 -9.84
CA TYR A 96 -4.92 3.42 -8.88
C TYR A 96 -3.54 3.99 -9.15
N ALA A 97 -3.49 5.30 -9.40
CA ALA A 97 -2.26 6.04 -9.62
C ALA A 97 -1.37 6.05 -8.38
N PHE A 98 -0.10 6.34 -8.61
CA PHE A 98 0.91 6.44 -7.57
C PHE A 98 1.84 7.59 -7.89
N GLY A 99 1.78 8.65 -7.08
CA GLY A 99 2.53 9.88 -7.33
C GLY A 99 2.10 10.62 -8.59
N ASN A 100 2.70 11.79 -8.79
CA ASN A 100 2.57 12.62 -9.99
C ASN A 100 3.86 13.42 -10.17
N ARG A 101 4.07 14.10 -11.30
CA ARG A 101 5.21 15.01 -11.50
C ARG A 101 4.76 16.45 -11.44
N PRO A 102 5.39 17.30 -10.61
CA PRO A 102 5.10 18.72 -10.62
C PRO A 102 5.52 19.31 -11.97
N ASN A 103 4.72 20.23 -12.51
CA ASN A 103 5.11 21.07 -13.64
C ASN A 103 5.13 22.55 -13.21
N GLU A 104 5.50 23.43 -14.13
CA GLU A 104 5.65 24.88 -13.86
C GLU A 104 4.37 25.49 -13.26
N GLN A 105 3.20 24.97 -13.61
CA GLN A 105 1.91 25.50 -13.16
C GLN A 105 1.43 24.84 -11.86
N SER A 106 1.66 23.53 -11.69
CA SER A 106 1.12 22.78 -10.55
C SER A 106 1.95 22.95 -9.29
N GLY A 107 3.27 23.12 -9.44
CA GLY A 107 4.21 22.95 -8.33
C GLY A 107 4.08 21.56 -7.68
N ASN A 108 4.66 21.40 -6.49
CA ASN A 108 4.54 20.17 -5.70
C ASN A 108 3.15 20.05 -5.06
N THR A 109 2.68 18.80 -4.88
CA THR A 109 1.56 18.54 -3.98
C THR A 109 2.00 18.86 -2.55
N SER A 110 1.15 19.53 -1.78
CA SER A 110 1.48 19.75 -0.36
C SER A 110 1.61 18.42 0.38
N SER A 111 2.43 18.38 1.44
CA SER A 111 2.68 17.16 2.21
C SER A 111 1.44 16.57 2.87
N ASN A 112 0.38 17.37 3.01
CA ASN A 112 -0.94 16.98 3.52
C ASN A 112 -1.97 16.68 2.41
N GLY A 113 -1.58 16.66 1.13
CA GLY A 113 -2.46 16.32 0.01
C GLY A 113 -3.54 17.36 -0.30
N GLY A 114 -3.24 18.64 -0.06
CA GLY A 114 -4.16 19.75 -0.32
C GLY A 114 -4.40 20.01 -1.80
N ASN A 115 -5.40 20.85 -2.09
CA ASN A 115 -5.80 21.20 -3.46
C ASN A 115 -4.65 21.84 -4.23
N GLN A 116 -4.63 21.59 -5.55
CA GLN A 116 -3.64 22.15 -6.45
C GLN A 116 -4.24 23.26 -7.31
N ALA A 117 -3.41 24.24 -7.69
CA ALA A 117 -3.82 25.33 -8.57
C ALA A 117 -3.86 24.91 -10.05
N ALA A 118 -3.10 23.87 -10.42
CA ALA A 118 -3.06 23.33 -11.78
C ALA A 118 -2.72 21.84 -11.76
N MET A 119 -2.96 21.17 -12.90
CA MET A 119 -2.79 19.73 -13.03
C MET A 119 -1.31 19.36 -13.15
N PRO A 120 -0.78 18.42 -12.35
CA PRO A 120 0.57 17.91 -12.53
C PRO A 120 0.65 17.02 -13.78
N ASP A 121 1.87 16.64 -14.15
CA ASP A 121 2.10 15.68 -15.22
C ASP A 121 2.03 14.23 -14.70
N PRO A 122 1.61 13.26 -15.53
CA PRO A 122 1.70 11.87 -15.15
C PRO A 122 3.17 11.43 -15.13
N GLY A 123 3.64 10.90 -13.99
CA GLY A 123 5.01 10.41 -13.83
C GLY A 123 5.24 8.98 -14.38
N PRO A 124 6.50 8.52 -14.47
CA PRO A 124 6.87 7.20 -15.01
C PRO A 124 6.28 6.03 -14.21
N MET A 125 6.02 6.21 -12.92
CA MET A 125 5.32 5.21 -12.10
C MET A 125 3.93 4.89 -12.67
N ASN A 126 3.20 5.90 -13.14
CA ASN A 126 1.88 5.73 -13.73
C ASN A 126 1.94 5.17 -15.15
N GLU A 127 3.03 5.39 -15.87
CA GLU A 127 3.28 4.71 -17.16
C GLU A 127 3.46 3.21 -16.95
N ALA A 128 4.28 2.79 -15.98
CA ALA A 128 4.47 1.37 -15.68
C ALA A 128 3.16 0.69 -15.21
N LEU A 129 2.30 1.44 -14.51
CA LEU A 129 0.96 0.98 -14.16
C LEU A 129 0.06 0.82 -15.39
N ALA A 130 0.13 1.74 -16.36
CA ALA A 130 -0.57 1.60 -17.64
C ALA A 130 -0.09 0.37 -18.42
N ASP A 131 1.22 0.13 -18.47
CA ASP A 131 1.82 -1.04 -19.13
C ASP A 131 1.33 -2.36 -18.48
N THR A 132 1.21 -2.36 -17.15
CA THR A 132 0.68 -3.49 -16.36
C THR A 132 -0.79 -3.74 -16.68
N ILE A 133 -1.62 -2.69 -16.67
CA ILE A 133 -3.05 -2.76 -17.02
C ILE A 133 -3.24 -3.30 -18.43
N TYR A 134 -2.48 -2.78 -19.40
CA TYR A 134 -2.58 -3.24 -20.78
C TYR A 134 -2.14 -4.71 -20.93
N SER A 135 -1.14 -5.14 -20.16
CA SER A 135 -0.72 -6.54 -20.14
C SER A 135 -1.81 -7.47 -19.59
N ILE A 136 -2.52 -7.07 -18.53
CA ILE A 136 -3.69 -7.80 -18.03
C ILE A 136 -4.83 -7.79 -19.05
N TYR A 137 -5.13 -6.64 -19.66
CA TYR A 137 -6.18 -6.51 -20.67
C TYR A 137 -5.94 -7.43 -21.87
N LYS A 138 -4.68 -7.64 -22.30
CA LYS A 138 -4.34 -8.61 -23.34
C LYS A 138 -4.66 -10.06 -22.95
N LEU A 139 -4.58 -10.40 -21.66
CA LEU A 139 -4.95 -11.74 -21.18
C LEU A 139 -6.48 -11.91 -21.12
N LYS A 140 -7.20 -10.85 -20.76
CA LYS A 140 -8.67 -10.82 -20.76
C LYS A 140 -9.19 -9.41 -21.04
N PRO A 141 -9.72 -9.16 -22.25
CA PRO A 141 -10.34 -7.88 -22.58
C PRO A 141 -11.60 -7.62 -21.75
N VAL A 142 -11.55 -6.60 -20.89
CA VAL A 142 -12.64 -6.14 -20.02
C VAL A 142 -12.60 -4.62 -19.87
N LYS A 143 -13.65 -4.02 -19.31
CA LYS A 143 -13.68 -2.57 -19.01
C LYS A 143 -12.56 -2.19 -18.05
N ILE A 144 -11.94 -1.05 -18.33
CA ILE A 144 -10.85 -0.48 -17.53
C ILE A 144 -11.34 0.83 -16.92
N TYR A 145 -11.17 0.96 -15.61
CA TYR A 145 -11.37 2.19 -14.87
C TYR A 145 -10.02 2.61 -14.28
N ALA A 146 -9.48 3.74 -14.69
CA ALA A 146 -8.15 4.15 -14.24
C ALA A 146 -8.14 5.62 -13.86
N GLN A 147 -7.42 5.96 -12.79
CA GLN A 147 -7.11 7.37 -12.49
C GLN A 147 -6.46 8.03 -13.70
N TRP A 148 -6.72 9.34 -13.84
CA TRP A 148 -6.33 10.11 -15.01
C TRP A 148 -4.84 9.95 -15.37
N GLU A 149 -3.92 9.87 -14.42
CA GLU A 149 -2.48 9.73 -14.69
C GLU A 149 -2.19 8.51 -15.57
N ILE A 150 -2.77 7.38 -15.19
CA ILE A 150 -2.64 6.11 -15.88
C ILE A 150 -3.44 6.16 -17.19
N ALA A 151 -4.66 6.69 -17.14
CA ALA A 151 -5.54 6.76 -18.30
C ALA A 151 -4.93 7.57 -19.46
N ARG A 152 -4.17 8.63 -19.17
CA ARG A 152 -3.44 9.40 -20.18
C ARG A 152 -2.44 8.52 -20.93
N PHE A 153 -1.67 7.69 -20.23
CA PHE A 153 -0.74 6.74 -20.88
C PHE A 153 -1.47 5.61 -21.62
N LEU A 154 -2.54 5.05 -21.06
CA LEU A 154 -3.36 4.05 -21.76
C LEU A 154 -3.92 4.57 -23.09
N THR A 155 -4.30 5.85 -23.12
CA THR A 155 -4.78 6.52 -24.34
C THR A 155 -3.63 6.80 -25.30
N SER A 156 -2.56 7.44 -24.84
CA SER A 156 -1.49 7.92 -25.74
C SER A 156 -0.59 6.80 -26.29
N LYS A 157 -0.31 5.77 -25.49
CA LYS A 157 0.62 4.68 -25.82
C LYS A 157 -0.06 3.47 -26.42
N TYR A 158 -1.28 3.16 -25.98
CA TYR A 158 -2.00 1.95 -26.37
C TYR A 158 -3.30 2.22 -27.13
N HIS A 159 -3.65 3.50 -27.34
CA HIS A 159 -4.84 3.90 -28.09
C HIS A 159 -6.14 3.27 -27.54
N LEU A 160 -6.22 3.10 -26.22
CA LEU A 160 -7.45 2.63 -25.58
C LEU A 160 -8.47 3.77 -25.52
N GLU A 161 -9.57 3.57 -26.22
CA GLU A 161 -10.64 4.57 -26.37
C GLU A 161 -11.71 4.43 -25.29
N LYS A 162 -12.65 5.39 -25.26
CA LYS A 162 -13.70 5.51 -24.22
C LYS A 162 -14.65 4.31 -24.13
N ASP A 163 -14.72 3.50 -25.18
CA ASP A 163 -15.49 2.26 -25.20
C ASP A 163 -14.83 1.15 -24.37
N VAL A 164 -13.54 1.26 -24.02
CA VAL A 164 -12.83 0.31 -23.15
C VAL A 164 -12.39 0.97 -21.85
N LEU A 165 -11.91 2.21 -21.93
CA LEU A 165 -11.28 2.97 -20.84
C LEU A 165 -12.21 4.07 -20.31
N THR A 166 -12.47 4.04 -19.01
CA THR A 166 -13.05 5.15 -18.25
C THR A 166 -11.98 5.81 -17.41
N SER A 167 -11.67 7.07 -17.70
CA SER A 167 -10.76 7.88 -16.90
C SER A 167 -11.47 8.45 -15.68
N ILE A 168 -10.85 8.32 -14.50
CA ILE A 168 -11.30 8.92 -13.25
C ILE A 168 -10.49 10.19 -13.02
N GLU A 169 -11.13 11.31 -13.36
CA GLU A 169 -10.57 12.66 -13.31
C GLU A 169 -10.70 13.27 -11.90
N PRO A 170 -9.85 14.24 -11.53
CA PRO A 170 -10.04 15.03 -10.30
C PRO A 170 -11.32 15.86 -10.35
N ILE A 171 -11.74 16.38 -9.20
CA ILE A 171 -12.83 17.35 -9.13
C ILE A 171 -12.26 18.77 -9.27
N ILE A 172 -12.81 19.55 -10.19
CA ILE A 172 -12.53 20.99 -10.28
C ILE A 172 -13.55 21.72 -9.41
N ALA A 173 -13.09 22.37 -8.34
CA ALA A 173 -13.92 23.16 -7.46
C ALA A 173 -14.40 24.44 -8.14
N SER A 174 -15.41 25.10 -7.56
CA SER A 174 -15.98 26.33 -8.12
C SER A 174 -14.99 27.50 -8.20
N ASP A 175 -13.95 27.48 -7.38
CA ASP A 175 -12.85 28.45 -7.39
C ASP A 175 -11.74 28.10 -8.38
N GLY A 176 -11.90 27.03 -9.15
CA GLY A 176 -10.93 26.53 -10.12
C GLY A 176 -9.84 25.64 -9.52
N THR A 177 -9.82 25.43 -8.20
CA THR A 177 -8.83 24.54 -7.58
C THR A 177 -9.12 23.07 -7.91
N ILE A 178 -8.05 22.30 -8.03
CA ILE A 178 -8.11 20.88 -8.35
C ILE A 178 -8.09 20.08 -7.05
N ILE A 179 -9.18 19.38 -6.79
CA ILE A 179 -9.31 18.43 -5.69
C ILE A 179 -8.87 17.06 -6.22
N TYR A 180 -7.68 16.65 -5.79
CA TYR A 180 -7.15 15.33 -6.09
C TYR A 180 -7.95 14.26 -5.35
N LEU A 181 -8.33 13.18 -6.05
CA LEU A 181 -9.11 12.12 -5.44
C LEU A 181 -8.22 11.16 -4.65
N SER A 182 -8.63 10.85 -3.42
CA SER A 182 -8.03 9.75 -2.67
C SER A 182 -8.34 8.40 -3.33
N THR A 183 -7.60 7.34 -2.98
CA THR A 183 -7.91 5.96 -3.40
C THR A 183 -9.38 5.59 -3.16
N ASP A 184 -9.93 6.06 -2.03
CA ASP A 184 -11.31 5.81 -1.63
C ASP A 184 -12.32 6.60 -2.48
N ASP A 185 -12.03 7.87 -2.78
CA ASP A 185 -12.87 8.68 -3.67
C ASP A 185 -12.86 8.16 -5.11
N VAL A 186 -11.73 7.63 -5.58
CA VAL A 186 -11.61 6.95 -6.87
C VAL A 186 -12.49 5.70 -6.87
N ALA A 187 -12.39 4.83 -5.87
CA ALA A 187 -13.21 3.62 -5.76
C ALA A 187 -14.72 3.97 -5.74
N ASN A 188 -15.10 4.99 -4.95
CA ASN A 188 -16.47 5.47 -4.86
C ASN A 188 -16.98 6.05 -6.19
N THR A 189 -16.13 6.78 -6.92
CA THR A 189 -16.46 7.33 -8.23
C THR A 189 -16.68 6.23 -9.26
N ILE A 190 -15.83 5.22 -9.27
CA ILE A 190 -15.97 4.04 -10.15
C ILE A 190 -17.30 3.33 -9.89
N ILE A 191 -17.66 3.10 -8.63
CA ILE A 191 -18.94 2.47 -8.26
C ILE A 191 -20.14 3.26 -8.77
N LYS A 192 -20.11 4.58 -8.65
CA LYS A 192 -21.20 5.44 -9.16
C LYS A 192 -21.33 5.32 -10.67
N ILE A 193 -20.21 5.32 -11.39
CA ILE A 193 -20.18 5.24 -12.86
C ILE A 193 -20.57 3.82 -13.34
N SER A 194 -20.16 2.76 -12.65
CA SER A 194 -20.48 1.38 -13.01
C SER A 194 -21.92 0.98 -12.68
N GLY A 195 -22.67 1.79 -11.93
CA GLY A 195 -24.01 1.47 -11.46
C GLY A 195 -24.03 0.57 -10.22
N GLY A 196 -22.92 0.50 -9.48
CA GLY A 196 -22.78 -0.29 -8.25
C GLY A 196 -21.51 -1.14 -8.22
N ALA A 197 -21.10 -1.55 -7.02
CA ALA A 197 -19.92 -2.40 -6.84
C ALA A 197 -20.11 -3.81 -7.43
N SER A 198 -21.33 -4.35 -7.39
CA SER A 198 -21.65 -5.65 -7.99
C SER A 198 -21.51 -5.66 -9.52
N ALA A 199 -21.73 -4.52 -10.18
CA ALA A 199 -21.60 -4.39 -11.63
C ALA A 199 -20.15 -4.54 -12.11
N LEU A 200 -19.16 -4.39 -11.22
CA LEU A 200 -17.73 -4.55 -11.53
C LEU A 200 -17.30 -6.02 -11.57
N GLY A 201 -18.11 -6.95 -11.05
CA GLY A 201 -17.76 -8.36 -10.87
C GLY A 201 -16.47 -8.53 -10.08
N ASN A 202 -15.62 -9.48 -10.50
CA ASN A 202 -14.27 -9.61 -9.97
C ASN A 202 -13.35 -8.54 -10.57
N ALA A 203 -12.94 -7.56 -9.79
CA ALA A 203 -12.08 -6.48 -10.24
C ALA A 203 -10.60 -6.82 -10.03
N ALA A 204 -9.81 -6.75 -11.11
CA ALA A 204 -8.36 -6.74 -11.05
C ALA A 204 -7.89 -5.38 -10.57
N ILE A 205 -7.28 -5.32 -9.39
CA ILE A 205 -6.67 -4.10 -8.86
C ILE A 205 -5.24 -3.98 -9.38
N VAL A 206 -4.94 -2.84 -10.00
CA VAL A 206 -3.59 -2.46 -10.39
C VAL A 206 -3.21 -1.19 -9.65
N GLY A 207 -2.14 -1.28 -8.87
CA GLY A 207 -1.49 -0.17 -8.18
C GLY A 207 -0.02 -0.51 -8.01
N HIS A 208 0.77 0.44 -7.52
CA HIS A 208 2.16 0.16 -7.15
C HIS A 208 2.21 -1.02 -6.16
N ARG A 209 3.21 -1.92 -6.26
CA ARG A 209 3.27 -3.16 -5.45
C ARG A 209 3.14 -2.92 -3.94
N ASP A 210 3.78 -1.88 -3.43
CA ASP A 210 3.74 -1.51 -2.01
C ASP A 210 2.43 -0.76 -1.63
N HIS A 211 1.65 -0.29 -2.61
CA HIS A 211 0.35 0.40 -2.42
C HIS A 211 -0.85 -0.55 -2.57
N ALA A 212 -0.67 -1.64 -3.31
CA ALA A 212 -1.76 -2.48 -3.79
C ALA A 212 -2.61 -3.09 -2.66
N LYS A 213 -2.00 -3.43 -1.52
CA LYS A 213 -2.73 -3.95 -0.36
C LYS A 213 -3.79 -2.94 0.11
N ARG A 214 -3.41 -1.67 0.26
CA ARG A 214 -4.36 -0.61 0.64
C ARG A 214 -5.40 -0.36 -0.45
N CYS A 215 -5.03 -0.37 -1.74
CA CYS A 215 -6.00 -0.26 -2.83
C CYS A 215 -7.08 -1.36 -2.77
N ILE A 216 -6.67 -2.61 -2.54
CA ILE A 216 -7.58 -3.75 -2.39
C ILE A 216 -8.49 -3.56 -1.17
N LEU A 217 -7.90 -3.26 -0.01
CA LEU A 217 -8.66 -3.05 1.22
C LEU A 217 -9.72 -1.96 1.04
N THR A 218 -9.32 -0.79 0.53
CA THR A 218 -10.22 0.34 0.25
C THR A 218 -11.34 -0.05 -0.72
N SER A 219 -11.01 -0.78 -1.80
CA SER A 219 -12.00 -1.28 -2.76
C SER A 219 -13.03 -2.21 -2.09
N GLN A 220 -12.55 -3.13 -1.24
CA GLN A 220 -13.40 -4.07 -0.49
C GLN A 220 -14.30 -3.33 0.51
N LEU A 221 -13.87 -2.21 1.11
CA LEU A 221 -14.71 -1.39 1.98
C LEU A 221 -15.96 -0.86 1.29
N ARG A 222 -15.83 -0.67 -0.02
CA ARG A 222 -16.87 -0.16 -0.90
C ARG A 222 -17.66 -1.30 -1.58
N GLY A 223 -17.40 -2.56 -1.20
CA GLY A 223 -18.11 -3.74 -1.69
C GLY A 223 -17.58 -4.30 -3.01
N ILE A 224 -16.40 -3.85 -3.48
CA ILE A 224 -15.78 -4.37 -4.71
C ILE A 224 -15.09 -5.70 -4.40
N GLN A 225 -15.31 -6.71 -5.23
CA GLN A 225 -14.55 -7.97 -5.18
C GLN A 225 -13.18 -7.75 -5.80
N ALA A 226 -12.22 -7.35 -4.99
CA ALA A 226 -10.91 -6.85 -5.42
C ALA A 226 -9.79 -7.85 -5.11
N ALA A 227 -8.96 -8.12 -6.12
CA ALA A 227 -7.74 -8.93 -6.03
C ALA A 227 -6.73 -8.49 -7.11
N VAL A 228 -5.45 -8.87 -6.97
CA VAL A 228 -4.45 -8.68 -8.05
C VAL A 228 -4.44 -9.89 -8.97
N VAL A 229 -4.08 -9.66 -10.23
CA VAL A 229 -3.94 -10.74 -11.20
C VAL A 229 -2.67 -11.54 -10.92
N GLN A 230 -2.78 -12.87 -10.84
CA GLN A 230 -1.66 -13.76 -10.51
C GLN A 230 -0.55 -13.74 -11.56
N GLU A 231 -0.93 -13.61 -12.83
CA GLU A 231 -0.05 -13.81 -13.98
C GLU A 231 0.89 -12.63 -14.25
N ILE A 232 0.56 -11.43 -13.76
CA ILE A 232 1.30 -10.20 -14.07
C ILE A 232 1.77 -9.54 -12.76
N PRO A 233 3.09 -9.38 -12.55
CA PRO A 233 3.60 -8.70 -11.37
C PRO A 233 3.28 -7.20 -11.41
N LEU A 234 3.06 -6.62 -10.23
CA LEU A 234 2.87 -5.17 -10.08
C LEU A 234 4.20 -4.42 -10.12
N PRO A 235 4.24 -3.17 -10.63
CA PRO A 235 5.47 -2.39 -10.69
C PRO A 235 5.93 -1.97 -9.29
N MET A 236 7.26 -1.86 -9.13
CA MET A 236 7.95 -1.47 -7.89
C MET A 236 8.83 -0.22 -8.06
N ILE A 237 8.65 0.51 -9.16
CA ILE A 237 9.47 1.70 -9.45
C ILE A 237 8.99 2.90 -8.64
N TYR A 238 9.94 3.66 -8.12
CA TYR A 238 9.73 4.94 -7.45
C TYR A 238 10.27 6.08 -8.33
N ASP A 239 9.66 7.26 -8.23
CA ASP A 239 10.09 8.47 -8.94
C ASP A 239 10.56 9.51 -7.94
N GLU A 240 11.88 9.71 -7.88
CA GLU A 240 12.50 10.71 -7.00
C GLU A 240 11.99 12.14 -7.28
N GLN A 241 11.48 12.39 -8.50
CA GLN A 241 10.90 13.65 -8.93
C GLN A 241 9.40 13.77 -8.63
N SER A 242 8.81 12.80 -7.92
CA SER A 242 7.39 12.86 -7.60
C SER A 242 7.04 14.14 -6.82
N GLY A 243 5.93 14.75 -7.20
CA GLY A 243 5.33 15.91 -6.53
C GLY A 243 4.72 15.54 -5.18
N GLN A 244 4.60 14.25 -4.87
CA GLN A 244 4.17 13.71 -3.58
C GLN A 244 5.40 13.14 -2.86
N PRO A 245 5.98 13.84 -1.87
CA PRO A 245 7.28 13.46 -1.29
C PRO A 245 7.34 12.04 -0.71
N TRP A 246 6.24 11.55 -0.14
CA TRP A 246 6.16 10.19 0.42
C TRP A 246 6.20 9.09 -0.64
N THR A 247 6.03 9.39 -1.93
CA THR A 247 6.11 8.42 -3.03
C THR A 247 7.45 8.47 -3.78
N ARG A 248 8.44 9.21 -3.27
CA ARG A 248 9.75 9.36 -3.92
C ARG A 248 10.70 8.19 -3.65
N SER A 249 10.53 7.54 -2.49
CA SER A 249 11.39 6.45 -2.07
C SER A 249 10.58 5.41 -1.29
N ARG A 250 11.07 4.18 -1.35
CA ARG A 250 10.38 3.01 -0.78
C ARG A 250 10.31 3.04 0.74
N ASP A 251 11.39 3.45 1.39
CA ASP A 251 11.49 3.53 2.85
C ASP A 251 10.47 4.53 3.44
N LEU A 252 10.35 5.71 2.84
CA LEU A 252 9.34 6.70 3.22
C LEU A 252 7.93 6.19 2.94
N TYR A 253 7.72 5.57 1.78
CA TYR A 253 6.40 5.10 1.39
C TYR A 253 5.90 3.97 2.27
N LEU A 254 6.73 3.00 2.63
CA LEU A 254 6.30 1.87 3.44
C LEU A 254 5.81 2.30 4.82
N ILE A 255 6.47 3.27 5.46
CA ILE A 255 5.99 3.84 6.74
C ILE A 255 4.66 4.58 6.54
N HIS A 256 4.55 5.37 5.48
CA HIS A 256 3.31 6.05 5.12
C HIS A 256 2.16 5.05 4.89
N ASP A 257 2.42 3.96 4.16
CA ASP A 257 1.40 2.98 3.83
C ASP A 257 0.97 2.14 5.04
N ILE A 258 1.89 1.77 5.94
CA ILE A 258 1.55 1.13 7.23
C ILE A 258 0.58 2.02 8.02
N TYR A 259 0.89 3.31 8.16
CA TYR A 259 0.00 4.27 8.80
C TYR A 259 -1.38 4.31 8.13
N ALA A 260 -1.41 4.40 6.80
CA ALA A 260 -2.66 4.48 6.04
C ALA A 260 -3.48 3.19 6.12
N GLN A 261 -2.84 2.01 6.18
CA GLN A 261 -3.52 0.72 6.40
C GLN A 261 -4.14 0.66 7.79
N LEU A 262 -3.42 1.07 8.85
CA LEU A 262 -3.96 1.15 10.21
C LEU A 262 -5.15 2.11 10.32
N TYR A 263 -5.06 3.28 9.67
CA TYR A 263 -6.18 4.22 9.59
C TYR A 263 -7.40 3.61 8.89
N THR A 264 -7.19 2.93 7.76
CA THR A 264 -8.25 2.24 7.00
C THR A 264 -8.91 1.12 7.82
N LYS A 265 -8.12 0.32 8.54
CA LYS A 265 -8.64 -0.72 9.47
C LYS A 265 -9.44 -0.11 10.61
N THR A 266 -9.06 1.07 11.10
CA THR A 266 -9.80 1.76 12.14
C THR A 266 -11.20 2.16 11.66
N ILE A 267 -11.31 2.72 10.45
CA ILE A 267 -12.61 3.03 9.81
C ILE A 267 -13.47 1.76 9.67
N LEU A 268 -12.87 0.67 9.20
CA LEU A 268 -13.52 -0.64 9.07
C LEU A 268 -14.16 -1.12 10.37
N LEU A 269 -13.34 -1.21 11.41
CA LEU A 269 -13.75 -1.74 12.70
C LEU A 269 -14.80 -0.84 13.34
N THR A 270 -14.68 0.47 13.17
CA THR A 270 -15.67 1.46 13.63
C THR A 270 -17.02 1.24 12.94
N LYS A 271 -17.03 1.11 11.61
CA LYS A 271 -18.27 0.86 10.85
C LYS A 271 -18.91 -0.49 11.19
N GLN A 272 -18.11 -1.52 11.47
CA GLN A 272 -18.61 -2.83 11.91
C GLN A 272 -19.23 -2.76 13.31
N ALA A 273 -18.60 -2.04 14.24
CA ALA A 273 -19.11 -1.87 15.59
C ALA A 273 -20.33 -0.93 15.65
N TYR A 274 -20.35 0.11 14.81
CA TYR A 274 -21.33 1.19 14.82
C TYR A 274 -21.87 1.47 13.40
N PRO A 275 -22.73 0.60 12.85
CA PRO A 275 -23.17 0.72 11.46
C PRO A 275 -24.08 1.94 11.18
N GLN A 276 -24.57 2.63 12.21
CA GLN A 276 -25.46 3.80 12.11
C GLN A 276 -24.81 5.13 12.55
N GLY A 277 -23.51 5.13 12.88
CA GLY A 277 -22.84 6.27 13.49
C GLY A 277 -22.87 6.21 15.01
#